data_AF-A0A6G4U6I1-F1
#
_entry.id   AF-A0A6G4U6I1-F1
#
_cell.length_a   1.000
_cell.length_b   1.000
_cell.length_c   1.000
_cell.angle_alpha   90.00
_cell.angle_beta   90.00
_cell.angle_gamma   90.00
#
_symmetry.space_group_name_H-M   'P 1'
#
loop_
_entity.id
_entity.type
_entity.pdbx_description
1 polymer ?
#
loop_
_entity_poly.entity_id
_entity_poly.type
_entity_poly.pdbx_seq_one_letter_code
_entity_poly.pdbx_strand_id
1 'polypeptide(L)' 'MLWLLVPFVLYGAALPLVNRVEPRVLGLPFFFAWLAFATVATPVAVWMTWRADRRDGRA' A
#
# COMPACT_ATOMS: atom_id res chain seq x y z
N MET A 1 32.38 18.24 -1.85
CA MET A 1 31.46 17.56 -0.91
C MET A 1 29.99 17.94 -1.15
N LEU A 2 29.65 19.22 -1.37
CA LEU A 2 28.28 19.67 -1.68
C LEU A 2 27.62 18.95 -2.88
N TRP A 3 28.40 18.58 -3.89
CA TRP A 3 27.95 17.80 -5.06
C TRP A 3 27.31 16.45 -4.71
N LEU A 4 27.67 15.85 -3.57
CA LEU A 4 27.09 14.60 -3.12
C LEU A 4 25.62 14.75 -2.67
N LEU A 5 25.17 15.98 -2.41
CA LEU A 5 23.77 16.27 -2.03
C LEU A 5 22.85 16.44 -3.24
N VAL A 6 23.41 16.65 -4.44
CA VAL A 6 22.62 16.89 -5.66
C VAL A 6 21.64 15.75 -5.95
N PRO A 7 22.00 14.46 -5.89
CA PRO A 7 21.03 13.38 -6.11
C PRO A 7 19.89 13.37 -5.09
N PHE A 8 20.17 13.71 -3.83
CA PHE A 8 19.17 13.72 -2.76
C PHE A 8 18.20 14.89 -2.89
N VAL A 9 18.72 16.08 -3.21
CA VAL A 9 17.91 17.27 -3.48
C VAL A 9 17.06 17.04 -4.73
N LEU A 10 17.63 16.47 -5.79
CA LEU A 10 16.89 16.13 -7.00
C LEU A 10 15.81 15.08 -6.72
N TYR A 11 16.08 14.01 -5.98
CA TYR A 11 15.05 13.04 -5.63
C TYR A 11 13.93 13.68 -4.79
N GLY A 12 14.28 14.36 -3.70
CA GLY A 12 13.31 14.96 -2.79
C GLY A 12 12.46 16.06 -3.44
N ALA A 13 13.06 16.89 -4.30
CA ALA A 13 12.36 18.01 -4.94
C ALA A 13 11.69 17.62 -6.26
N ALA A 14 12.27 16.71 -7.05
CA ALA A 14 11.66 16.28 -8.30
C ALA A 14 10.44 15.41 -8.05
N LEU A 15 10.47 14.51 -7.05
CA LEU A 15 9.33 13.63 -6.71
C LEU A 15 7.98 14.38 -6.66
N PRO A 16 7.77 15.46 -5.88
CA PRO A 16 6.50 16.20 -5.88
C PRO A 16 6.22 16.98 -7.16
N LEU A 17 7.24 17.27 -7.98
CA LEU A 17 7.08 17.96 -9.27
C LEU A 17 6.62 17.01 -10.38
N VAL A 18 7.11 15.76 -10.40
CA VAL A 18 6.74 14.74 -11.40
C VAL A 18 5.59 13.84 -10.93
N ASN A 19 5.51 13.55 -9.63
CA ASN A 19 4.48 12.70 -9.03
C ASN A 19 3.22 13.52 -8.69
N ARG A 20 2.66 14.20 -9.70
CA ARG A 20 1.43 15.01 -9.61
C ARG A 20 0.17 14.24 -10.02
N VAL A 21 0.34 13.00 -10.47
CA VAL A 21 -0.78 12.10 -10.73
C VAL A 21 -0.99 11.31 -9.45
N GLU A 22 -1.72 11.87 -8.48
CA GLU A 22 -2.17 11.04 -7.35
C GLU A 22 -3.11 9.97 -7.90
N PRO A 23 -2.73 8.68 -7.84
CA PRO A 23 -3.66 7.62 -8.18
C PRO A 23 -4.85 7.72 -7.20
N ARG A 24 -6.06 7.81 -7.76
CA ARG A 24 -7.30 7.83 -6.97
C ARG A 24 -8.16 6.63 -7.33
N VAL A 25 -8.75 6.03 -6.31
CA VAL A 25 -9.69 4.91 -6.44
C VAL A 25 -11.00 5.35 -5.82
N LEU A 26 -12.08 5.38 -6.60
CA LEU A 26 -13.41 5.84 -6.15
C LEU A 26 -13.38 7.23 -5.49
N GLY A 27 -12.49 8.13 -5.93
CA GLY A 27 -12.31 9.46 -5.37
C GLY A 27 -11.43 9.53 -4.11
N LEU A 28 -11.02 8.39 -3.54
CA LEU A 28 -10.07 8.32 -2.42
C LEU A 28 -8.63 8.30 -2.94
N PRO A 29 -7.68 8.95 -2.24
CA PRO A 29 -6.26 8.74 -2.50
C PRO A 29 -5.90 7.26 -2.39
N PHE A 30 -5.07 6.76 -3.31
CA PHE A 30 -4.73 5.33 -3.40
C PHE A 30 -4.29 4.72 -2.07
N PHE A 31 -3.47 5.43 -1.30
CA PHE A 31 -3.00 4.94 -0.01
C PHE A 31 -4.15 4.67 0.97
N PHE A 32 -5.16 5.55 1.03
CA PHE A 32 -6.34 5.31 1.86
C PHE A 32 -7.19 4.16 1.36
N ALA A 33 -7.42 4.09 0.05
CA ALA A 33 -8.15 2.97 -0.55
C ALA A 33 -7.46 1.63 -0.27
N TRP A 34 -6.13 1.60 -0.38
CA TRP A 34 -5.29 0.44 -0.09
C TRP A 34 -5.34 0.05 1.38
N LEU A 35 -5.23 1.01 2.30
CA LEU A 35 -5.35 0.75 3.73
C LEU A 35 -6.73 0.20 4.11
N ALA A 36 -7.80 0.78 3.56
CA ALA A 36 -9.16 0.29 3.77
C ALA A 36 -9.33 -1.14 3.25
N PHE A 37 -8.84 -1.41 2.04
CA PHE A 37 -8.83 -2.75 1.46
C PHE A 37 -8.06 -3.74 2.34
N ALA A 38 -6.82 -3.42 2.75
CA ALA A 38 -5.98 -4.29 3.57
C ALA A 38 -6.63 -4.60 4.93
N THR A 39 -7.31 -3.60 5.52
CA THR A 39 -8.05 -3.75 6.78
C THR A 39 -9.14 -4.81 6.68
N VAL A 40 -9.85 -4.90 5.55
CA VAL A 40 -10.90 -5.92 5.32
C VAL A 40 -10.30 -7.23 4.82
N ALA A 41 -9.29 -7.17 3.94
CA ALA A 41 -8.66 -8.34 3.36
C ALA A 41 -7.99 -9.24 4.41
N THR A 42 -7.42 -8.64 5.46
CA THR A 42 -6.72 -9.39 6.52
C THR A 42 -7.64 -10.34 7.30
N PRO A 43 -8.73 -9.87 7.95
CA PRO A 43 -9.66 -10.77 8.64
C PRO A 43 -10.35 -11.74 7.67
N VAL A 44 -10.60 -11.36 6.41
CA VAL A 44 -11.15 -12.27 5.39
C VAL A 44 -10.17 -13.41 5.10
N ALA A 45 -8.88 -13.12 4.91
CA ALA A 45 -7.86 -14.14 4.70
C ALA A 45 -7.70 -15.06 5.93
N VAL A 46 -7.72 -14.50 7.13
CA VAL A 46 -7.70 -15.28 8.39
C VAL A 46 -8.93 -16.16 8.52
N TRP A 47 -10.11 -15.66 8.16
CA TRP A 47 -11.33 -16.46 8.18
C TRP A 47 -11.31 -17.58 7.13
N MET A 48 -10.79 -17.31 5.93
CA MET A 48 -10.65 -18.31 4.88
C MET A 48 -9.70 -19.44 5.29
N THR A 49 -8.57 -19.12 5.92
CA THR A 49 -7.63 -20.12 6.44
C THR A 49 -8.27 -20.94 7.56
N TRP A 50 -8.91 -20.30 8.54
CA TRP A 50 -9.67 -20.98 9.59
C TRP A 50 -10.75 -21.92 9.05
N ARG A 51 -11.48 -21.50 8.01
CA ARG A 51 -12.53 -22.30 7.37
C ARG A 51 -11.93 -23.50 6.63
N ALA A 52 -10.77 -23.33 5.97
CA ALA A 52 -10.08 -24.40 5.28
C ALA A 52 -9.58 -25.46 6.28
N ASP A 53 -8.94 -25.04 7.37
CA ASP A 53 -8.45 -25.95 8.41
C ASP A 53 -9.58 -26.78 9.03
N ARG A 54 -10.74 -26.15 9.26
CA ARG A 54 -11.94 -26.85 9.73
C ARG A 54 -12.51 -27.85 8.72
N ARG A 55 -12.40 -27.58 7.43
CA ARG A 55 -12.86 -28.49 6.36
C ARG A 55 -11.94 -29.70 6.22
N ASP A 56 -10.64 -29.51 6.44
CA ASP A 56 -9.63 -30.57 6.36
C ASP A 56 -9.51 -31.38 7.67
N GLY A 57 -10.29 -31.07 8.70
CA GLY A 57 -10.31 -31.79 9.98
C GLY A 57 -9.04 -31.59 10.83
N ARG A 58 -8.25 -30.53 10.58
CA ARG A 58 -7.00 -30.21 11.30
C ARG A 58 -7.22 -29.32 12.54
N ALA A 59 -8.46 -29.24 13.03
CA ALA A 59 -8.86 -28.37 14.13
C ALA A 59 -9.21 -29.16 15.40
#